data_AF-A0A965S034-F1
#
_entry.id   AF-A0A965S034-F1
#
_cell.length_a   1.000
_cell.length_b   1.000
_cell.length_c   1.000
_cell.angle_alpha   90.00
_cell.angle_beta   90.00
_cell.angle_gamma   90.00
#
_symmetry.space_group_name_H-M   'P 1'
#
loop_
_entity.id
_entity.type
_entity.pdbx_description
1 polymer ?
#
loop_
_entity_poly.entity_id
_entity_poly.type
_entity_poly.pdbx_seq_one_letter_code
_entity_poly.pdbx_strand_id
1 'polypeptide(L)'
;MGRGDGWWVLRAVAGLRVAFDVGGGIAYEGGMGMWIWLIASVLVAGPVVAEAPRSLLDELPAGALRDGENQFLTLNIENDNFGGDSDRHYTSGVRLNYFDLRAQPPLWAERVAELVPMFAGGERLGGGYGGGHNLYTPDDIGVAAPQAGQRPWAALLYGSVGLVGVQGRHVDELELTAGVVGPWAMGEFVQKTIHSAMDVRQPQGWDNQLHNEPVLGLAWQRRWPNLYRWSNDAWNFAVEPSAGVTLGNAYTYGAGGLAVKFGPLNARFQDSPVRVAPAMPGTGFYARPTDDAWASWFVFASANGRVMARNIFLDGNTFDGETPRVDRRWLVGDLNAGVAVSLGRARVSYALVSRSREYFGQPEGDVFGVLNFGYRF
;
A
#
# COMPACT_ATOMS: atom_id res chain seq x y z
N MET A 1 6.68 1.90 -59.99
CA MET A 1 7.36 0.93 -59.11
C MET A 1 6.98 1.26 -57.68
N GLY A 2 5.91 0.65 -57.17
CA GLY A 2 5.45 0.83 -55.80
C GLY A 2 5.66 -0.46 -55.02
N ARG A 3 6.37 -0.38 -53.90
CA ARG A 3 6.48 -1.45 -52.90
C ARG A 3 5.33 -1.28 -51.91
N GLY A 4 4.72 -2.40 -51.55
CA GLY A 4 3.63 -2.47 -50.59
C GLY A 4 4.10 -2.37 -49.15
N ASP A 5 3.13 -2.39 -48.24
CA ASP A 5 3.13 -3.25 -47.06
C ASP A 5 1.70 -3.34 -46.52
N GLY A 6 1.27 -4.55 -46.20
CA GLY A 6 -0.04 -4.84 -45.66
C GLY A 6 -0.04 -4.85 -44.13
N TRP A 7 -1.17 -4.48 -43.54
CA TRP A 7 -1.56 -4.88 -42.19
C TRP A 7 -3.06 -5.17 -42.15
N TRP A 8 -3.41 -6.23 -41.43
CA TRP A 8 -4.72 -6.86 -41.38
C TRP A 8 -5.74 -6.01 -40.62
N VAL A 9 -6.93 -5.88 -41.22
CA VAL A 9 -8.13 -5.25 -40.66
C VAL A 9 -8.88 -6.30 -39.83
N LEU A 10 -9.11 -6.05 -38.55
CA LEU A 10 -10.19 -6.69 -37.78
C LEU A 10 -11.27 -5.63 -37.50
N ARG A 11 -12.32 -5.65 -38.33
CA ARG A 11 -13.57 -4.93 -38.09
C ARG A 11 -14.52 -5.79 -37.26
N ALA A 12 -15.11 -5.11 -36.29
CA ALA A 12 -16.11 -5.47 -35.31
C ALA A 12 -17.36 -6.25 -35.79
N VAL A 13 -18.03 -6.89 -34.83
CA VAL A 13 -19.50 -6.94 -34.76
C VAL A 13 -19.97 -6.66 -33.32
N ALA A 14 -20.79 -5.59 -33.23
CA ALA A 14 -21.89 -5.23 -32.32
C ALA A 14 -21.75 -5.40 -30.79
N GLY A 15 -22.14 -4.44 -29.95
CA GLY A 15 -22.84 -3.19 -30.19
C GLY A 15 -23.45 -2.69 -28.88
N LEU A 16 -23.00 -1.53 -28.41
CA LEU A 16 -23.79 -0.65 -27.55
C LEU A 16 -23.30 0.78 -27.80
N ARG A 17 -24.09 1.56 -28.52
CA ARG A 17 -23.88 3.00 -28.66
C ARG A 17 -24.70 3.67 -27.57
N VAL A 18 -24.03 4.26 -26.59
CA VAL A 18 -24.65 5.27 -25.72
C VAL A 18 -24.29 6.62 -26.32
N ALA A 19 -25.30 7.32 -26.85
CA ALA A 19 -25.17 8.70 -27.29
C ALA A 19 -25.20 9.60 -26.06
N PHE A 20 -24.20 10.47 -25.91
CA PHE A 20 -24.27 11.61 -25.01
C PHE A 20 -24.61 12.85 -25.85
N ASP A 21 -25.83 13.34 -25.65
CA ASP A 21 -26.25 14.66 -26.09
C ASP A 21 -25.64 15.69 -25.13
N VAL A 22 -24.90 16.65 -25.68
CA VAL A 22 -24.26 17.73 -24.92
C VAL A 22 -25.09 18.98 -25.19
N GLY A 23 -26.07 19.22 -24.32
CA GLY A 23 -26.92 20.41 -24.38
C GLY A 23 -27.64 20.66 -23.06
N GLY A 24 -27.25 21.73 -22.37
CA GLY A 24 -28.02 22.29 -21.26
C GLY A 24 -27.30 22.22 -19.92
N GLY A 25 -26.69 23.34 -19.53
CA GLY A 25 -26.14 23.51 -18.19
C GLY A 25 -27.23 23.44 -17.12
N ILE A 26 -26.94 22.72 -16.04
CA ILE A 26 -27.66 22.84 -14.77
C ILE A 26 -26.61 22.83 -13.65
N ALA A 27 -26.83 23.74 -12.71
CA ALA A 27 -25.98 24.14 -11.62
C ALA A 27 -25.54 22.99 -10.69
N TYR A 28 -24.35 23.18 -10.12
CA TYR A 28 -23.87 22.49 -8.94
C TYR A 28 -24.81 22.76 -7.76
N GLU A 29 -25.40 21.71 -7.18
CA GLU A 29 -25.83 21.66 -5.78
C GLU A 29 -26.07 20.21 -5.35
N GLY A 30 -25.31 19.75 -4.33
CA GLY A 30 -25.70 18.65 -3.43
C GLY A 30 -25.50 17.20 -3.92
N GLY A 31 -24.85 16.39 -3.07
CA GLY A 31 -25.10 14.94 -3.05
C GLY A 31 -23.90 14.01 -3.18
N MET A 32 -22.89 14.18 -2.33
CA MET A 32 -21.94 13.12 -1.98
C MET A 32 -22.68 12.04 -1.15
N GLY A 33 -23.68 11.40 -1.74
CA GLY A 33 -24.62 10.51 -1.04
C GLY A 33 -25.07 9.28 -1.84
N MET A 34 -24.66 9.14 -3.09
CA MET A 34 -25.20 8.08 -3.97
C MET A 34 -24.25 6.88 -4.18
N TRP A 35 -22.98 6.97 -3.79
CA TRP A 35 -22.03 5.84 -3.91
C TRP A 35 -21.92 4.97 -2.64
N ILE A 36 -22.32 5.49 -1.48
CA ILE A 36 -22.26 4.75 -0.20
C ILE A 36 -23.35 3.65 -0.12
N TRP A 37 -24.41 3.73 -0.92
CA TRP A 37 -25.53 2.79 -0.86
C TRP A 37 -25.37 1.51 -1.70
N LEU A 38 -24.39 1.44 -2.60
CA LEU A 38 -24.19 0.25 -3.45
C LEU A 38 -23.30 -0.83 -2.83
N ILE A 39 -22.64 -0.56 -1.70
CA ILE A 39 -21.82 -1.54 -0.95
C ILE A 39 -22.59 -2.12 0.25
N ALA A 40 -23.77 -1.59 0.60
CA ALA A 40 -24.46 -1.91 1.85
C ALA A 40 -25.55 -3.01 1.77
N SER A 41 -25.81 -3.61 0.61
CA SER A 41 -26.91 -4.58 0.45
C SER A 41 -26.46 -5.91 -0.15
N VAL A 42 -25.64 -6.64 0.59
CA VAL A 42 -25.59 -8.11 0.54
C VAL A 42 -25.66 -8.62 1.99
N LEU A 43 -26.81 -8.44 2.63
CA LEU A 43 -27.19 -9.23 3.80
C LEU A 43 -27.90 -10.48 3.29
N VAL A 44 -27.13 -11.52 2.97
CA VAL A 44 -27.70 -12.86 2.82
C VAL A 44 -28.00 -13.36 4.22
N ALA A 45 -29.29 -13.46 4.55
CA ALA A 45 -29.79 -14.12 5.75
C ALA A 45 -29.51 -15.64 5.67
N GLY A 46 -28.27 -16.02 5.95
CA GLY A 46 -27.89 -17.40 6.28
C GLY A 46 -27.73 -17.56 7.79
N PRO A 47 -27.85 -18.78 8.34
CA PRO A 47 -27.54 -19.03 9.74
C PRO A 47 -26.10 -18.60 10.02
N VAL A 48 -25.94 -17.57 10.86
CA VAL A 48 -24.64 -17.13 11.37
C VAL A 48 -24.21 -18.16 12.39
N VAL A 49 -23.42 -19.15 11.97
CA VAL A 49 -22.69 -19.99 12.90
C VAL A 49 -21.49 -19.17 13.37
N ALA A 50 -21.62 -18.56 14.55
CA ALA A 50 -20.48 -17.99 15.25
C ALA A 50 -19.59 -19.15 15.72
N GLU A 51 -18.57 -19.50 14.93
CA GLU A 51 -17.57 -20.50 15.33
C GLU A 51 -16.86 -20.06 16.62
N ALA A 52 -16.62 -21.02 17.53
CA ALA A 52 -15.83 -20.80 18.73
C ALA A 52 -14.43 -20.26 18.37
N PRO A 53 -13.84 -19.37 19.19
CA PRO A 53 -12.59 -18.70 18.83
C PRO A 53 -11.43 -19.70 18.80
N ARG A 54 -11.00 -20.08 17.60
CA ARG A 54 -9.73 -20.78 17.34
C ARG A 54 -8.62 -19.77 17.08
N SER A 55 -7.36 -20.19 17.26
CA SER A 55 -6.23 -19.37 16.84
C SER A 55 -6.17 -19.27 15.31
N LEU A 56 -5.57 -18.22 14.78
CA LEU A 56 -5.36 -18.04 13.33
C LEU A 56 -4.55 -19.20 12.73
N LEU A 57 -3.61 -19.75 13.50
CA LEU A 57 -2.75 -20.85 13.06
C LEU A 57 -3.53 -22.17 13.01
N ASP A 58 -4.44 -22.42 13.95
CA ASP A 58 -5.28 -23.62 13.96
C ASP A 58 -6.30 -23.65 12.82
N GLU A 59 -6.66 -22.48 12.29
CA GLU A 59 -7.58 -22.38 11.16
C GLU A 59 -6.91 -22.66 9.80
N LEU A 60 -5.57 -22.56 9.70
CA LEU A 60 -4.87 -22.80 8.45
C LEU A 60 -5.03 -24.27 8.00
N PRO A 61 -5.50 -24.53 6.77
CA PRO A 61 -5.70 -25.89 6.30
C PRO A 61 -4.36 -26.63 6.19
N ALA A 62 -4.42 -27.95 6.40
CA ALA A 62 -3.27 -28.81 6.17
C ALA A 62 -2.77 -28.63 4.72
N GLY A 63 -1.51 -28.23 4.55
CA GLY A 63 -0.93 -27.95 3.23
C GLY A 63 -1.10 -26.52 2.71
N ALA A 64 -1.74 -25.61 3.47
CA ALA A 64 -1.75 -24.17 3.17
C ALA A 64 -0.34 -23.60 2.99
N LEU A 65 0.61 -24.20 3.71
CA LEU A 65 2.05 -24.06 3.58
C LEU A 65 2.62 -25.40 3.15
N ARG A 66 3.14 -25.51 1.93
CA ARG A 66 3.88 -26.72 1.52
C ARG A 66 5.27 -26.67 2.13
N ASP A 67 5.83 -27.82 2.51
CA ASP A 67 7.24 -27.87 2.87
C ASP A 67 8.11 -27.34 1.73
N GLY A 68 9.01 -26.42 2.07
CA GLY A 68 9.80 -25.64 1.12
C GLY A 68 9.21 -24.27 0.77
N GLU A 69 7.88 -24.13 0.65
CA GLU A 69 7.22 -22.90 0.17
C GLU A 69 6.93 -21.89 1.30
N ASN A 70 7.97 -21.44 2.00
CA ASN A 70 7.84 -20.57 3.17
C ASN A 70 8.39 -19.15 2.92
N GLN A 71 8.95 -18.93 1.73
CA GLN A 71 9.62 -17.70 1.36
C GLN A 71 8.79 -16.95 0.31
N PHE A 72 8.71 -15.63 0.47
CA PHE A 72 7.89 -14.75 -0.33
C PHE A 72 8.76 -13.58 -0.81
N LEU A 73 8.81 -13.40 -2.12
CA LEU A 73 9.38 -12.21 -2.74
C LEU A 73 8.25 -11.36 -3.30
N THR A 74 8.18 -10.09 -2.92
CA THR A 74 7.12 -9.18 -3.35
C THR A 74 7.72 -7.89 -3.88
N LEU A 75 7.34 -7.50 -5.10
CA LEU A 75 7.62 -6.19 -5.68
C LEU A 75 6.34 -5.35 -5.66
N ASN A 76 6.43 -4.15 -5.09
CA ASN A 76 5.36 -3.16 -5.07
C ASN A 76 5.81 -1.94 -5.85
N ILE A 77 4.91 -1.45 -6.70
CA ILE A 77 5.12 -0.25 -7.50
C ILE A 77 3.87 0.62 -7.32
N GLU A 78 4.06 1.79 -6.74
CA GLU A 78 3.06 2.83 -6.59
C GLU A 78 3.39 3.97 -7.54
N ASN A 79 2.37 4.46 -8.24
CA ASN A 79 2.51 5.58 -9.16
C ASN A 79 1.15 6.28 -9.33
N ASP A 80 1.18 7.61 -9.36
CA ASP A 80 0.00 8.46 -9.57
C ASP A 80 -0.55 8.37 -11.00
N ASN A 81 0.26 8.01 -12.00
CA ASN A 81 -0.21 7.77 -13.37
C ASN A 81 -1.10 6.52 -13.48
N PHE A 82 -1.03 5.59 -12.52
CA PHE A 82 -1.99 4.49 -12.43
C PHE A 82 -3.36 4.95 -11.88
N GLY A 83 -3.44 6.11 -11.24
CA GLY A 83 -4.65 6.62 -10.57
C GLY A 83 -5.40 7.72 -11.33
N GLY A 84 -4.77 8.39 -12.30
CA GLY A 84 -5.43 9.48 -13.03
C GLY A 84 -4.52 10.56 -13.63
N ASP A 85 -3.20 10.35 -13.67
CA ASP A 85 -2.20 11.17 -14.39
C ASP A 85 -2.01 12.57 -13.80
N SER A 86 -1.12 12.70 -12.80
CA SER A 86 -0.88 14.02 -12.19
C SER A 86 0.55 14.36 -11.74
N ASP A 87 1.52 13.42 -11.77
CA ASP A 87 2.94 13.60 -11.42
C ASP A 87 3.22 14.59 -10.25
N ARG A 88 2.44 14.53 -9.16
CA ARG A 88 2.46 15.53 -8.06
C ARG A 88 2.34 14.90 -6.68
N HIS A 89 2.85 15.61 -5.67
CA HIS A 89 2.84 15.23 -4.25
C HIS A 89 3.59 13.95 -3.93
N TYR A 90 2.93 12.81 -4.02
CA TYR A 90 3.52 11.48 -3.91
C TYR A 90 3.51 10.87 -5.31
N THR A 91 4.61 11.05 -6.04
CA THR A 91 4.68 10.68 -7.46
C THR A 91 4.98 9.20 -7.66
N SER A 92 5.83 8.61 -6.81
CA SER A 92 6.14 7.18 -6.93
C SER A 92 6.74 6.57 -5.66
N GLY A 93 6.47 5.28 -5.48
CA GLY A 93 7.16 4.44 -4.52
C GLY A 93 7.42 3.06 -5.10
N VAL A 94 8.62 2.53 -4.88
CA VAL A 94 8.95 1.14 -5.20
C VAL A 94 9.42 0.46 -3.93
N ARG A 95 8.93 -0.76 -3.67
CA ARG A 95 9.39 -1.57 -2.54
C ARG A 95 9.59 -3.03 -2.96
N LEU A 96 10.78 -3.54 -2.71
CA LEU A 96 11.07 -4.96 -2.72
C LEU A 96 10.99 -5.51 -1.29
N ASN A 97 10.29 -6.63 -1.12
CA ASN A 97 10.10 -7.27 0.17
C ASN A 97 10.42 -8.76 0.07
N TYR A 98 11.29 -9.24 0.94
CA TYR A 98 11.54 -10.65 1.18
C TYR A 98 10.99 -11.02 2.56
N PHE A 99 10.18 -12.07 2.63
CA PHE A 99 9.60 -12.55 3.88
C PHE A 99 9.72 -14.06 3.99
N ASP A 100 10.06 -14.56 5.17
CA ASP A 100 10.21 -15.98 5.46
C ASP A 100 9.46 -16.34 6.75
N LEU A 101 8.49 -17.25 6.62
CA LEU A 101 7.66 -17.74 7.72
C LEU A 101 8.40 -18.61 8.75
N ARG A 102 9.65 -18.95 8.47
CA ARG A 102 10.53 -19.75 9.33
C ARG A 102 11.84 -19.01 9.64
N ALA A 103 11.97 -17.74 9.25
CA ALA A 103 13.15 -16.96 9.58
C ALA A 103 13.33 -16.88 11.10
N GLN A 104 14.55 -17.18 11.53
CA GLN A 104 15.02 -16.82 12.86
C GLN A 104 15.55 -15.39 12.77
N PRO A 105 14.88 -14.41 13.40
CA PRO A 105 15.34 -13.04 13.34
C PRO A 105 16.71 -12.89 14.01
N PRO A 106 17.52 -11.90 13.60
CA PRO A 106 18.79 -11.67 14.25
C PRO A 106 18.55 -11.23 15.71
N LEU A 107 19.47 -11.61 16.62
CA LEU A 107 19.33 -11.36 18.06
C LEU A 107 19.02 -9.90 18.42
N TRP A 108 19.52 -8.94 17.66
CA TRP A 108 19.24 -7.52 17.90
C TRP A 108 17.78 -7.17 17.60
N ALA A 109 17.15 -7.82 16.63
CA ALA A 109 15.75 -7.58 16.27
C ALA A 109 14.81 -8.15 17.34
N GLU A 110 15.15 -9.31 17.91
CA GLU A 110 14.46 -9.86 19.08
C GLU A 110 14.53 -8.90 20.28
N ARG A 111 15.70 -8.32 20.56
CA ARG A 111 15.83 -7.31 21.62
C ARG A 111 15.00 -6.05 21.35
N VAL A 112 14.91 -5.60 20.10
CA VAL A 112 14.04 -4.47 19.75
C VAL A 112 12.57 -4.85 19.96
N ALA A 113 12.18 -6.08 19.66
CA ALA A 113 10.83 -6.58 19.94
C ALA A 113 10.51 -6.61 21.44
N GLU A 114 11.47 -6.97 22.30
CA GLU A 114 11.33 -6.91 23.76
C GLU A 114 11.10 -5.49 24.29
N LEU A 115 11.59 -4.46 23.58
CA LEU A 115 11.36 -3.05 23.92
C LEU A 115 9.95 -2.57 23.56
N VAL A 116 9.16 -3.36 22.84
CA VAL A 116 7.78 -3.04 22.47
C VAL A 116 6.85 -3.95 23.27
N PRO A 117 6.35 -3.53 24.46
CA PRO A 117 5.58 -4.39 25.36
C PRO A 117 4.29 -4.93 24.73
N MET A 118 3.80 -4.26 23.69
CA MET A 118 2.59 -4.62 22.96
C MET A 118 2.85 -5.64 21.85
N PHE A 119 4.10 -5.90 21.48
CA PHE A 119 4.44 -6.89 20.47
C PHE A 119 4.37 -8.28 21.08
N ALA A 120 3.38 -9.06 20.66
CA ALA A 120 3.31 -10.46 21.00
C ALA A 120 4.22 -11.25 20.05
N GLY A 121 5.38 -11.69 20.55
CA GLY A 121 6.24 -12.62 19.82
C GLY A 121 5.51 -13.93 19.43
N GLY A 122 4.38 -14.23 20.08
CA GLY A 122 3.38 -15.14 19.56
C GLY A 122 3.80 -16.61 19.44
N GLU A 123 2.93 -17.41 18.84
CA GLU A 123 3.12 -18.84 18.59
C GLU A 123 3.99 -19.08 17.36
N ARG A 124 4.09 -18.08 16.47
CA ARG A 124 4.92 -18.13 15.27
C ARG A 124 5.52 -16.77 14.98
N LEU A 125 6.84 -16.77 14.79
CA LEU A 125 7.62 -15.63 14.34
C LEU A 125 8.06 -15.85 12.89
N GLY A 126 7.62 -14.96 12.00
CA GLY A 126 8.19 -14.79 10.68
C GLY A 126 9.05 -13.53 10.65
N GLY A 127 9.98 -13.47 9.71
CA GLY A 127 10.91 -12.35 9.57
C GLY A 127 11.15 -11.99 8.11
N GLY A 128 11.52 -10.75 7.85
CA GLY A 128 11.74 -10.29 6.49
C GLY A 128 12.65 -9.08 6.39
N TYR A 129 13.07 -8.82 5.16
CA TYR A 129 13.87 -7.67 4.78
C TYR A 129 13.11 -6.92 3.69
N GLY A 130 13.07 -5.59 3.80
CA GLY A 130 12.48 -4.72 2.81
C GLY A 130 13.47 -3.66 2.37
N GLY A 131 13.37 -3.23 1.13
CA GLY A 131 14.08 -2.06 0.62
C GLY A 131 13.15 -1.25 -0.26
N GLY A 132 13.17 0.07 -0.13
CA GLY A 132 12.28 0.91 -0.90
C GLY A 132 12.84 2.27 -1.22
N HIS A 133 12.20 2.90 -2.20
CA HIS A 133 12.50 4.23 -2.68
C HIS A 133 11.19 4.99 -2.87
N ASN A 134 11.08 6.20 -2.32
CA ASN A 134 9.92 7.05 -2.47
C ASN A 134 10.36 8.40 -3.05
N LEU A 135 9.50 8.96 -3.90
CA LEU A 135 9.67 10.27 -4.52
C LEU A 135 8.52 11.20 -4.15
N TYR A 136 8.86 12.43 -3.79
CA TYR A 136 7.91 13.49 -3.47
C TYR A 136 8.25 14.76 -4.25
N THR A 137 7.22 15.37 -4.82
CA THR A 137 7.34 16.56 -5.68
C THR A 137 6.27 17.59 -5.34
N PRO A 138 6.49 18.88 -5.66
CA PRO A 138 5.42 19.88 -5.74
C PRO A 138 4.44 19.58 -6.89
N ASP A 139 3.48 20.48 -7.11
CA ASP A 139 2.42 20.30 -8.12
C ASP A 139 2.94 20.34 -9.58
N ASP A 140 3.91 21.20 -9.89
CA ASP A 140 4.46 21.30 -11.25
C ASP A 140 5.96 20.97 -11.27
N ILE A 141 6.28 19.78 -11.77
CA ILE A 141 7.67 19.30 -11.91
C ILE A 141 8.49 20.11 -12.92
N GLY A 142 7.85 20.85 -13.84
CA GLY A 142 8.51 21.66 -14.86
C GLY A 142 9.10 22.97 -14.34
N VAL A 143 8.73 23.38 -13.12
CA VAL A 143 9.20 24.64 -12.51
C VAL A 143 10.51 24.40 -11.75
N ALA A 144 11.58 25.04 -12.22
CA ALA A 144 12.91 24.97 -11.61
C ALA A 144 13.06 25.81 -10.32
N ALA A 145 12.27 26.87 -10.19
CA ALA A 145 12.32 27.76 -9.04
C ALA A 145 11.67 27.13 -7.80
N PRO A 146 12.03 27.55 -6.57
CA PRO A 146 11.32 27.15 -5.36
C PRO A 146 9.81 27.44 -5.47
N GLN A 147 8.98 26.44 -5.17
CA GLN A 147 7.52 26.55 -5.18
C GLN A 147 7.00 26.71 -3.75
N ALA A 148 6.97 27.95 -3.26
CA ALA A 148 6.57 28.26 -1.89
C ALA A 148 5.11 27.84 -1.60
N GLY A 149 4.87 27.30 -0.41
CA GLY A 149 3.55 26.82 0.01
C GLY A 149 3.16 25.43 -0.52
N GLN A 150 4.01 24.82 -1.35
CA GLN A 150 3.86 23.45 -1.83
C GLN A 150 4.85 22.51 -1.14
N ARG A 151 4.57 21.21 -1.22
CA ARG A 151 5.44 20.17 -0.66
C ARG A 151 6.88 20.30 -1.21
N PRO A 152 7.92 20.19 -0.36
CA PRO A 152 9.31 20.13 -0.81
C PRO A 152 9.59 18.96 -1.76
N TRP A 153 10.56 19.15 -2.66
CA TRP A 153 11.16 18.02 -3.37
C TRP A 153 11.90 17.14 -2.37
N ALA A 154 11.70 15.84 -2.45
CA ALA A 154 12.41 14.91 -1.58
C ALA A 154 12.38 13.50 -2.16
N ALA A 155 13.42 12.74 -1.83
CA ALA A 155 13.42 11.31 -1.99
C ALA A 155 13.80 10.64 -0.67
N LEU A 156 13.31 9.42 -0.49
CA LEU A 156 13.69 8.54 0.60
C LEU A 156 14.19 7.23 0.03
N LEU A 157 15.41 6.86 0.38
CA LEU A 157 15.95 5.52 0.13
C LEU A 157 16.10 4.83 1.49
N TYR A 158 15.55 3.63 1.63
CA TYR A 158 15.56 2.93 2.91
C TYR A 158 15.66 1.41 2.77
N GLY A 159 16.21 0.81 3.81
CA GLY A 159 16.14 -0.62 4.10
C GLY A 159 15.38 -0.85 5.41
N SER A 160 14.87 -2.06 5.59
CA SER A 160 14.05 -2.41 6.75
C SER A 160 14.21 -3.88 7.13
N VAL A 161 14.00 -4.16 8.41
CA VAL A 161 13.88 -5.51 8.97
C VAL A 161 12.52 -5.59 9.66
N GLY A 162 11.72 -6.56 9.22
CA GLY A 162 10.37 -6.79 9.71
C GLY A 162 10.28 -8.09 10.52
N LEU A 163 9.51 -8.06 11.60
CA LEU A 163 9.10 -9.22 12.38
C LEU A 163 7.57 -9.32 12.37
N VAL A 164 7.08 -10.55 12.30
CA VAL A 164 5.65 -10.86 12.33
C VAL A 164 5.40 -11.89 13.40
N GLY A 165 4.58 -11.54 14.39
CA GLY A 165 4.09 -12.43 15.42
C GLY A 165 2.62 -12.76 15.18
N VAL A 166 2.25 -14.04 15.29
CA VAL A 166 0.85 -14.46 15.33
C VAL A 166 0.52 -14.95 16.73
N GLN A 167 -0.49 -14.37 17.38
CA GLN A 167 -0.96 -14.81 18.69
C GLN A 167 -2.49 -14.83 18.74
N GLY A 168 -3.07 -16.00 18.97
CA GLY A 168 -4.52 -16.17 19.01
C GLY A 168 -5.17 -15.66 17.71
N ARG A 169 -5.94 -14.57 17.81
CA ARG A 169 -6.71 -13.98 16.70
C ARG A 169 -6.12 -12.70 16.11
N HIS A 170 -4.90 -12.33 16.49
CA HIS A 170 -4.25 -11.13 15.97
C HIS A 170 -2.87 -11.41 15.40
N VAL A 171 -2.45 -10.52 14.52
CA VAL A 171 -1.14 -10.49 13.90
C VAL A 171 -0.49 -9.18 14.31
N ASP A 172 0.70 -9.27 14.89
CA ASP A 172 1.55 -8.13 15.20
C ASP A 172 2.68 -8.05 14.18
N GLU A 173 2.92 -6.85 13.67
CA GLU A 173 4.00 -6.52 12.76
C GLU A 173 4.89 -5.47 13.43
N LEU A 174 6.19 -5.70 13.42
CA LEU A 174 7.20 -4.76 13.88
C LEU A 174 8.20 -4.52 12.74
N GLU A 175 8.47 -3.26 12.39
CA GLU A 175 9.43 -2.92 11.35
C GLU A 175 10.42 -1.88 11.87
N LEU A 176 11.72 -2.22 11.81
CA LEU A 176 12.79 -1.25 11.97
C LEU A 176 13.25 -0.80 10.58
N THR A 177 13.23 0.50 10.34
CA THR A 177 13.60 1.12 9.08
C THR A 177 14.79 2.05 9.28
N ALA A 178 15.78 1.94 8.41
CA ALA A 178 16.93 2.85 8.34
C ALA A 178 17.15 3.29 6.90
N GLY A 179 17.55 4.54 6.69
CA GLY A 179 17.68 5.08 5.34
C GLY A 179 18.23 6.50 5.31
N VAL A 180 17.94 7.20 4.23
CA VAL A 180 18.33 8.61 4.03
C VAL A 180 17.27 9.36 3.23
N VAL A 181 17.03 10.61 3.63
CA VAL A 181 16.31 11.62 2.83
C VAL A 181 17.32 12.56 2.19
N GLY A 182 17.02 13.07 1.00
CA GLY A 182 17.80 14.13 0.31
C GLY A 182 18.59 13.61 -0.89
N PRO A 183 19.61 14.35 -1.39
CA PRO A 183 20.36 13.99 -2.59
C PRO A 183 20.95 12.56 -2.59
N TRP A 184 21.35 12.04 -1.43
CA TRP A 184 21.86 10.66 -1.30
C TRP A 184 20.81 9.59 -1.55
N ALA A 185 19.52 9.93 -1.49
CA ALA A 185 18.44 9.04 -1.91
C ALA A 185 18.28 8.99 -3.44
N MET A 186 19.06 9.77 -4.21
CA MET A 186 19.11 9.72 -5.67
C MET A 186 17.77 10.00 -6.38
N GLY A 187 16.90 10.82 -5.78
CA GLY A 187 15.58 11.12 -6.32
C GLY A 187 15.60 11.68 -7.73
N GLU A 188 16.42 12.70 -7.96
CA GLU A 188 16.60 13.35 -9.25
C GLU A 188 17.00 12.36 -10.35
N PHE A 189 18.02 11.54 -10.07
CA PHE A 189 18.52 10.56 -11.03
C PHE A 189 17.43 9.55 -11.42
N VAL A 190 16.72 9.00 -10.43
CA VAL A 190 15.64 8.03 -10.68
C VAL A 190 14.52 8.66 -11.50
N GLN A 191 14.01 9.83 -11.09
CA GLN A 191 12.88 10.46 -11.78
C GLN A 191 13.27 10.88 -13.21
N LYS A 192 14.40 11.55 -13.41
CA LYS A 192 14.86 11.94 -14.76
C LYS A 192 15.08 10.73 -15.66
N THR A 193 15.60 9.62 -15.13
CA THR A 193 15.81 8.39 -15.92
C THR A 193 14.48 7.82 -16.40
N ILE A 194 13.49 7.70 -15.52
CA ILE A 194 12.17 7.18 -15.87
C ILE A 194 11.46 8.13 -16.85
N HIS A 195 11.47 9.44 -16.59
CA HIS A 195 10.83 10.44 -17.45
C HIS A 195 11.46 10.47 -18.85
N SER A 196 12.78 10.28 -18.94
CA SER A 196 13.49 10.17 -20.22
C SER A 196 13.14 8.88 -20.96
N ALA A 197 13.03 7.76 -20.25
CA ALA A 197 12.70 6.47 -20.85
C ALA A 197 11.24 6.43 -21.39
N MET A 198 10.33 7.18 -20.75
CA MET A 198 8.92 7.28 -21.16
C MET A 198 8.63 8.43 -22.13
N ASP A 199 9.62 9.27 -22.45
CA ASP A 199 9.48 10.48 -23.28
C ASP A 199 8.40 11.45 -22.75
N VAL A 200 8.45 11.73 -21.45
CA VAL A 200 7.52 12.65 -20.76
C VAL A 200 8.23 13.90 -20.22
N ARG A 201 7.45 14.87 -19.70
CA ARG A 201 7.95 16.14 -19.17
C ARG A 201 9.05 15.92 -18.14
N GLN A 202 10.18 16.60 -18.29
CA GLN A 202 11.34 16.42 -17.41
C GLN A 202 11.23 17.24 -16.11
N PRO A 203 11.58 16.67 -14.94
CA PRO A 203 11.59 17.41 -13.68
C PRO A 203 12.77 18.40 -13.63
N GLN A 204 12.50 19.65 -13.28
CA GLN A 204 13.48 20.75 -13.26
C GLN A 204 13.80 21.29 -11.86
N GLY A 205 13.04 20.92 -10.83
CA GLY A 205 13.11 21.56 -9.50
C GLY A 205 13.96 20.86 -8.43
N TRP A 206 14.68 19.79 -8.76
CA TRP A 206 15.43 18.96 -7.79
C TRP A 206 16.53 19.69 -7.02
N ASP A 207 17.01 20.84 -7.50
CA ASP A 207 17.94 21.70 -6.76
C ASP A 207 17.32 22.29 -5.48
N ASN A 208 15.99 22.26 -5.35
CA ASN A 208 15.24 22.78 -4.19
C ASN A 208 14.81 21.67 -3.20
N GLN A 209 15.44 20.50 -3.26
CA GLN A 209 15.06 19.34 -2.42
C GLN A 209 15.54 19.46 -0.97
N LEU A 210 14.95 18.65 -0.10
CA LEU A 210 15.42 18.47 1.28
C LEU A 210 16.88 18.02 1.31
N HIS A 211 17.61 18.42 2.35
CA HIS A 211 19.01 18.06 2.51
C HIS A 211 19.19 16.63 3.01
N ASN A 212 20.43 16.14 2.91
CA ASN A 212 20.79 14.80 3.37
C ASN A 212 20.54 14.63 4.87
N GLU A 213 19.69 13.69 5.23
CA GLU A 213 19.43 13.34 6.62
C GLU A 213 19.26 11.82 6.77
N PRO A 214 20.07 11.17 7.62
CA PRO A 214 19.84 9.77 8.00
C PRO A 214 18.47 9.62 8.65
N VAL A 215 17.73 8.59 8.26
CA VAL A 215 16.45 8.27 8.87
C VAL A 215 16.52 6.98 9.66
N LEU A 216 15.84 6.97 10.80
CA LEU A 216 15.60 5.80 11.62
C LEU A 216 14.14 5.84 12.08
N GLY A 217 13.47 4.69 12.01
CA GLY A 217 12.10 4.56 12.46
C GLY A 217 11.79 3.16 12.97
N LEU A 218 10.94 3.09 13.98
CA LEU A 218 10.35 1.86 14.49
C LEU A 218 8.84 1.95 14.35
N ALA A 219 8.24 0.97 13.68
CA ALA A 219 6.80 0.91 13.46
C ALA A 219 6.25 -0.40 14.03
N TRP A 220 5.12 -0.31 14.73
CA TRP A 220 4.36 -1.45 15.22
C TRP A 220 2.91 -1.36 14.74
N GLN A 221 2.34 -2.47 14.29
CA GLN A 221 0.92 -2.57 13.93
C GLN A 221 0.34 -3.90 14.38
N ARG A 222 -0.84 -3.85 15.00
CA ARG A 222 -1.69 -5.00 15.25
C ARG A 222 -2.84 -5.03 14.25
N ARG A 223 -3.14 -6.21 13.73
CA ARG A 223 -4.31 -6.49 12.89
C ARG A 223 -5.14 -7.61 13.49
N TRP A 224 -6.45 -7.58 13.25
CA TRP A 224 -7.38 -8.65 13.60
C TRP A 224 -8.07 -9.20 12.34
N PRO A 225 -7.37 -10.02 11.52
CA PRO A 225 -7.85 -10.45 10.19
C PRO A 225 -9.23 -11.11 10.20
N ASN A 226 -9.55 -11.82 11.27
CA ASN A 226 -10.81 -12.55 11.40
C ASN A 226 -11.66 -11.99 12.55
N LEU A 227 -11.67 -10.68 12.80
CA LEU A 227 -12.51 -10.14 13.89
C LEU A 227 -13.99 -10.48 13.64
N TYR A 228 -14.47 -10.23 12.42
CA TYR A 228 -15.72 -10.76 11.92
C TYR A 228 -15.45 -11.52 10.62
N ARG A 229 -16.05 -12.70 10.50
CA ARG A 229 -15.93 -13.55 9.33
C ARG A 229 -17.26 -14.21 9.04
N TRP A 230 -17.65 -14.19 7.78
CA TRP A 230 -18.77 -14.96 7.25
C TRP A 230 -18.28 -15.82 6.10
N SER A 231 -18.67 -17.09 6.06
CA SER A 231 -18.32 -17.98 4.96
C SER A 231 -19.38 -19.05 4.72
N ASN A 232 -19.48 -19.51 3.49
CA ASN A 232 -20.17 -20.73 3.09
C ASN A 232 -19.27 -21.56 2.16
N ASP A 233 -19.79 -22.63 1.57
CA ASP A 233 -19.02 -23.53 0.68
C ASP A 233 -18.41 -22.83 -0.54
N ALA A 234 -18.89 -21.65 -0.91
CA ALA A 234 -18.43 -20.90 -2.08
C ALA A 234 -17.68 -19.61 -1.74
N TRP A 235 -18.09 -18.89 -0.70
CA TRP A 235 -17.69 -17.49 -0.46
C TRP A 235 -17.13 -17.28 0.94
N ASN A 236 -16.26 -16.28 1.06
CA ASN A 236 -15.72 -15.78 2.31
C ASN A 236 -15.74 -14.25 2.32
N PHE A 237 -16.18 -13.70 3.45
CA PHE A 237 -16.14 -12.29 3.79
C PHE A 237 -15.43 -12.12 5.14
N ALA A 238 -14.53 -11.15 5.23
CA ALA A 238 -13.78 -10.85 6.45
C ALA A 238 -13.71 -9.34 6.70
N VAL A 239 -13.72 -8.97 7.98
CA VAL A 239 -13.51 -7.61 8.47
C VAL A 239 -12.27 -7.60 9.36
N GLU A 240 -11.32 -6.74 9.00
CA GLU A 240 -9.98 -6.67 9.60
C GLU A 240 -9.70 -5.25 10.12
N PRO A 241 -10.00 -4.95 11.39
CA PRO A 241 -9.50 -3.73 11.98
C PRO A 241 -7.99 -3.80 12.19
N SER A 242 -7.38 -2.63 12.29
CA SER A 242 -5.96 -2.46 12.60
C SER A 242 -5.72 -1.23 13.46
N ALA A 243 -4.63 -1.28 14.23
CA ALA A 243 -4.12 -0.14 14.98
C ALA A 243 -2.59 -0.21 15.00
N GLY A 244 -1.92 0.95 14.98
CA GLY A 244 -0.47 0.98 14.96
C GLY A 244 0.12 2.33 15.33
N VAL A 245 1.43 2.34 15.55
CA VAL A 245 2.22 3.53 15.88
C VAL A 245 3.55 3.43 15.13
N THR A 246 3.98 4.55 14.57
CA THR A 246 5.30 4.71 13.98
C THR A 246 6.01 5.84 14.70
N LEU A 247 7.25 5.59 15.13
CA LEU A 247 8.13 6.54 15.79
C LEU A 247 9.44 6.65 15.01
N GLY A 248 9.80 7.86 14.58
CA GLY A 248 10.99 8.08 13.78
C GLY A 248 11.14 9.51 13.30
N ASN A 249 12.33 9.86 12.81
CA ASN A 249 12.58 11.20 12.30
C ASN A 249 12.09 11.41 10.85
N ALA A 250 11.77 10.37 10.09
CA ALA A 250 11.03 10.52 8.83
C ALA A 250 9.52 10.68 9.08
N TYR A 251 8.97 9.79 9.89
CA TYR A 251 7.54 9.73 10.22
C TYR A 251 7.35 9.46 11.70
N THR A 252 6.44 10.21 12.33
CA THR A 252 5.90 9.87 13.65
C THR A 252 4.39 10.04 13.62
N TYR A 253 3.64 8.98 13.86
CA TYR A 253 2.17 9.02 13.83
C TYR A 253 1.55 7.85 14.59
N GLY A 254 0.28 8.03 15.02
CA GLY A 254 -0.61 6.93 15.39
C GLY A 254 -1.59 6.63 14.26
N ALA A 255 -1.94 5.36 14.05
CA ALA A 255 -2.81 4.93 12.97
C ALA A 255 -3.89 3.96 13.45
N GLY A 256 -5.05 4.02 12.80
CA GLY A 256 -6.13 3.05 12.95
C GLY A 256 -6.80 2.82 11.61
N GLY A 257 -7.28 1.61 11.37
CA GLY A 257 -7.88 1.25 10.09
C GLY A 257 -8.91 0.14 10.19
N LEU A 258 -9.67 -0.01 9.12
CA LEU A 258 -10.64 -1.07 8.92
C LEU A 258 -10.56 -1.54 7.47
N ALA A 259 -10.27 -2.81 7.28
CA ALA A 259 -10.32 -3.46 5.98
C ALA A 259 -11.48 -4.45 5.89
N VAL A 260 -11.97 -4.64 4.68
CA VAL A 260 -12.91 -5.69 4.33
C VAL A 260 -12.38 -6.46 3.13
N LYS A 261 -12.60 -7.78 3.13
CA LYS A 261 -12.25 -8.67 2.02
C LYS A 261 -13.41 -9.54 1.65
N PHE A 262 -13.60 -9.74 0.35
CA PHE A 262 -14.60 -10.66 -0.19
C PHE A 262 -13.99 -11.47 -1.33
N GLY A 263 -14.20 -12.78 -1.32
CA GLY A 263 -13.73 -13.68 -2.36
C GLY A 263 -14.27 -15.09 -2.19
N PRO A 264 -13.91 -16.02 -3.07
CA PRO A 264 -14.16 -17.44 -2.88
C PRO A 264 -13.62 -17.96 -1.54
N LEU A 265 -14.20 -19.07 -1.04
CA LEU A 265 -13.79 -19.70 0.22
C LEU A 265 -12.28 -19.98 0.26
N ASN A 266 -11.70 -20.38 -0.88
CA ASN A 266 -10.27 -20.66 -1.00
C ASN A 266 -9.34 -19.42 -0.90
N ALA A 267 -9.91 -18.21 -0.82
CA ALA A 267 -9.20 -16.97 -0.53
C ALA A 267 -9.14 -16.65 0.97
N ARG A 268 -9.76 -17.45 1.84
CA ARG A 268 -9.89 -17.17 3.28
C ARG A 268 -8.56 -16.88 3.98
N PHE A 269 -7.48 -17.53 3.59
CA PHE A 269 -6.15 -17.41 4.25
C PHE A 269 -5.17 -16.54 3.45
N GLN A 270 -5.71 -15.58 2.71
CA GLN A 270 -4.93 -14.64 1.92
C GLN A 270 -4.76 -13.33 2.67
N ASP A 271 -3.51 -12.96 2.95
CA ASP A 271 -3.21 -11.65 3.51
C ASP A 271 -3.40 -10.55 2.45
N SER A 272 -3.62 -9.33 2.93
CA SER A 272 -3.72 -8.15 2.09
C SER A 272 -2.39 -7.88 1.38
N PRO A 273 -2.40 -7.34 0.14
CA PRO A 273 -1.18 -6.99 -0.58
C PRO A 273 -0.30 -6.01 0.19
N VAL A 274 0.99 -6.02 -0.13
CA VAL A 274 1.97 -5.16 0.54
C VAL A 274 1.75 -3.69 0.17
N ARG A 275 2.07 -2.77 1.09
CA ARG A 275 1.98 -1.32 0.90
C ARG A 275 3.35 -0.65 0.98
N VAL A 276 3.50 0.54 0.40
CA VAL A 276 4.71 1.37 0.56
C VAL A 276 4.55 2.34 1.74
N ALA A 277 5.68 2.71 2.37
CA ALA A 277 5.73 3.75 3.39
C ALA A 277 4.98 5.02 2.90
N PRO A 278 4.20 5.70 3.76
CA PRO A 278 4.25 5.61 5.21
C PRO A 278 3.37 4.50 5.79
N ALA A 279 2.61 3.75 4.98
CA ALA A 279 1.78 2.67 5.50
C ALA A 279 2.64 1.48 5.94
N MET A 280 2.19 0.78 6.98
CA MET A 280 2.82 -0.50 7.33
C MET A 280 2.65 -1.47 6.17
N PRO A 281 3.77 -2.05 5.69
CA PRO A 281 3.81 -2.78 4.43
C PRO A 281 3.00 -4.07 4.49
N GLY A 282 2.78 -4.70 5.65
CA GLY A 282 2.21 -6.03 5.69
C GLY A 282 3.23 -7.10 5.34
N THR A 283 2.80 -8.36 5.41
CA THR A 283 3.72 -9.51 5.34
C THR A 283 3.96 -10.00 3.91
N GLY A 284 3.08 -9.66 2.98
CA GLY A 284 3.04 -10.27 1.64
C GLY A 284 2.68 -11.75 1.67
N PHE A 285 2.24 -12.27 2.81
CA PHE A 285 1.86 -13.67 2.98
C PHE A 285 0.66 -14.03 2.13
N TYR A 286 0.73 -15.18 1.48
CA TYR A 286 -0.46 -15.82 0.94
C TYR A 286 -0.35 -17.32 0.96
N ALA A 287 -1.34 -17.94 1.62
CA ALA A 287 -1.52 -19.37 1.60
C ALA A 287 -1.71 -19.86 0.16
N ARG A 288 -1.40 -21.14 -0.06
CA ARG A 288 -1.94 -21.84 -1.23
C ARG A 288 -3.47 -21.71 -1.23
N PRO A 289 -4.10 -21.49 -2.40
CA PRO A 289 -5.53 -21.68 -2.49
C PRO A 289 -5.90 -23.05 -1.91
N THR A 290 -6.96 -23.11 -1.11
CA THR A 290 -7.45 -24.38 -0.55
C THR A 290 -7.91 -25.32 -1.67
N ASP A 291 -7.96 -26.61 -1.36
CA ASP A 291 -8.57 -27.65 -2.23
C ASP A 291 -7.86 -27.87 -3.58
N ASP A 292 -6.54 -27.70 -3.62
CA ASP A 292 -5.71 -27.83 -4.84
C ASP A 292 -6.14 -26.91 -6.00
N ALA A 293 -6.93 -25.87 -5.71
CA ALA A 293 -7.32 -24.89 -6.70
C ALA A 293 -6.06 -24.19 -7.25
N TRP A 294 -5.89 -24.23 -8.57
CA TRP A 294 -4.74 -23.58 -9.22
C TRP A 294 -4.83 -22.04 -9.18
N ALA A 295 -6.01 -21.50 -8.85
CA ALA A 295 -6.30 -20.07 -8.79
C ALA A 295 -7.20 -19.70 -7.59
N SER A 296 -6.99 -18.49 -7.07
CA SER A 296 -7.91 -17.82 -6.15
C SER A 296 -7.83 -16.31 -6.35
N TRP A 297 -8.87 -15.60 -5.96
CA TRP A 297 -8.92 -14.15 -6.05
C TRP A 297 -9.67 -13.59 -4.85
N PHE A 298 -9.51 -12.30 -4.58
CA PHE A 298 -10.40 -11.57 -3.68
C PHE A 298 -10.40 -10.08 -4.06
N VAL A 299 -11.50 -9.42 -3.75
CA VAL A 299 -11.58 -7.95 -3.74
C VAL A 299 -11.47 -7.47 -2.30
N PHE A 300 -10.91 -6.28 -2.14
CA PHE A 300 -10.72 -5.67 -0.83
C PHE A 300 -10.97 -4.18 -0.88
N ALA A 301 -11.38 -3.63 0.25
CA ALA A 301 -11.42 -2.21 0.50
C ALA A 301 -10.96 -1.90 1.92
N SER A 302 -10.31 -0.78 2.16
CA SER A 302 -10.05 -0.32 3.52
C SER A 302 -10.10 1.19 3.68
N ALA A 303 -10.35 1.61 4.91
CA ALA A 303 -10.27 3.00 5.34
C ALA A 303 -9.26 3.08 6.49
N ASN A 304 -8.29 3.98 6.38
CA ASN A 304 -7.23 4.16 7.37
C ASN A 304 -7.14 5.64 7.75
N GLY A 305 -6.93 5.93 9.03
CA GLY A 305 -6.71 7.28 9.54
C GLY A 305 -5.38 7.35 10.28
N ARG A 306 -4.65 8.45 10.09
CA ARG A 306 -3.35 8.72 10.71
C ARG A 306 -3.36 10.07 11.40
N VAL A 307 -2.97 10.06 12.68
CA VAL A 307 -2.70 11.27 13.44
C VAL A 307 -1.20 11.54 13.36
N MET A 308 -0.84 12.45 12.45
CA MET A 308 0.55 12.77 12.10
C MET A 308 1.12 13.75 13.12
N ALA A 309 2.19 13.35 13.82
CA ALA A 309 3.02 14.23 14.65
C ALA A 309 4.24 14.75 13.90
N ARG A 310 4.82 13.92 13.02
CA ARG A 310 5.96 14.27 12.16
C ARG A 310 5.85 13.64 10.78
N ASN A 311 6.18 14.42 9.76
CA ASN A 311 6.39 14.01 8.38
C ASN A 311 7.52 14.87 7.80
N ILE A 312 8.74 14.33 7.71
CA ILE A 312 9.92 15.06 7.21
C ILE A 312 9.70 15.66 5.82
N PHE A 313 8.89 14.99 4.98
CA PHE A 313 8.57 15.43 3.62
C PHE A 313 7.62 16.63 3.58
N LEU A 314 7.18 17.14 4.73
CA LEU A 314 6.37 18.35 4.87
C LEU A 314 7.00 19.32 5.88
N ASP A 315 7.53 18.78 6.98
CA ASP A 315 8.07 19.56 8.09
C ASP A 315 9.51 20.05 7.84
N GLY A 316 10.20 19.47 6.86
CA GLY A 316 11.62 19.70 6.60
C GLY A 316 12.53 18.84 7.47
N ASN A 317 13.84 18.98 7.23
CA ASN A 317 14.89 18.24 7.94
C ASN A 317 14.84 18.50 9.46
N THR A 318 15.17 17.48 10.27
CA THR A 318 15.18 17.57 11.74
C THR A 318 16.37 18.38 12.25
N PHE A 319 17.54 18.19 11.61
CA PHE A 319 18.82 18.68 12.09
C PHE A 319 19.29 19.94 11.35
N ASP A 320 18.52 20.38 10.36
CA ASP A 320 18.76 21.59 9.58
C ASP A 320 17.53 22.49 9.65
N GLY A 321 17.70 23.69 10.18
CA GLY A 321 16.61 24.64 10.42
C GLY A 321 16.16 25.40 9.16
N GLU A 322 16.98 25.41 8.11
CA GLU A 322 16.81 26.22 6.90
C GLU A 322 16.43 25.36 5.70
N THR A 323 15.39 24.52 5.84
CA THR A 323 14.89 23.68 4.76
C THR A 323 13.45 24.04 4.37
N PRO A 324 13.04 23.84 3.10
CA PRO A 324 11.67 24.04 2.67
C PRO A 324 10.69 23.23 3.54
N ARG A 325 9.58 23.85 3.94
CA ARG A 325 8.54 23.23 4.77
C ARG A 325 7.17 23.84 4.48
N VAL A 326 6.13 23.09 4.81
CA VAL A 326 4.73 23.48 4.70
C VAL A 326 3.92 23.04 5.92
N ASP A 327 2.83 23.75 6.19
CA ASP A 327 1.96 23.44 7.33
C ASP A 327 1.16 22.14 7.08
N ARG A 328 1.62 21.07 7.72
CA ARG A 328 0.99 19.75 7.66
C ARG A 328 -0.38 19.74 8.35
N ARG A 329 -1.29 18.92 7.83
CA ARG A 329 -2.51 18.49 8.52
C ARG A 329 -2.20 17.32 9.45
N TRP A 330 -2.53 17.50 10.71
CA TRP A 330 -2.36 16.48 11.75
C TRP A 330 -3.24 15.24 11.56
N LEU A 331 -4.30 15.29 10.75
CA LEU A 331 -5.12 14.13 10.40
C LEU A 331 -5.08 13.87 8.90
N VAL A 332 -4.68 12.66 8.51
CA VAL A 332 -4.65 12.18 7.12
C VAL A 332 -5.44 10.89 7.03
N GLY A 333 -6.38 10.80 6.09
CA GLY A 333 -7.16 9.61 5.80
C GLY A 333 -6.78 8.99 4.45
N ASP A 334 -6.79 7.67 4.37
CA ASP A 334 -6.64 6.90 3.14
C ASP A 334 -7.84 5.98 2.95
N LEU A 335 -8.41 6.00 1.75
CA LEU A 335 -9.34 4.98 1.26
C LEU A 335 -8.62 4.17 0.18
N ASN A 336 -8.77 2.86 0.20
CA ASN A 336 -8.21 2.00 -0.83
C ASN A 336 -9.20 0.92 -1.23
N ALA A 337 -9.18 0.54 -2.50
CA ALA A 337 -9.96 -0.57 -3.03
C ALA A 337 -9.15 -1.28 -4.13
N GLY A 338 -9.25 -2.60 -4.18
CA GLY A 338 -8.45 -3.37 -5.11
C GLY A 338 -8.90 -4.81 -5.31
N VAL A 339 -8.18 -5.49 -6.19
CA VAL A 339 -8.34 -6.91 -6.50
C VAL A 339 -6.99 -7.60 -6.46
N ALA A 340 -6.95 -8.80 -5.89
CA ALA A 340 -5.80 -9.66 -5.89
C ALA A 340 -6.14 -11.00 -6.51
N VAL A 341 -5.24 -11.53 -7.34
CA VAL A 341 -5.36 -12.81 -8.01
C VAL A 341 -4.10 -13.62 -7.74
N SER A 342 -4.26 -14.81 -7.18
CA SER A 342 -3.20 -15.76 -6.89
C SER A 342 -3.30 -16.94 -7.86
N LEU A 343 -2.22 -17.23 -8.58
CA LEU A 343 -2.09 -18.32 -9.55
C LEU A 343 -0.92 -19.22 -9.14
N GLY A 344 -1.23 -20.36 -8.51
CA GLY A 344 -0.24 -21.27 -7.95
C GLY A 344 0.72 -20.62 -6.93
N ARG A 345 1.91 -20.24 -7.40
CA ARG A 345 2.97 -19.58 -6.62
C ARG A 345 3.02 -18.08 -6.81
N ALA A 346 2.43 -17.55 -7.88
CA ALA A 346 2.44 -16.13 -8.17
C ALA A 346 1.18 -15.45 -7.64
N ARG A 347 1.30 -14.18 -7.28
CA ARG A 347 0.18 -13.30 -7.02
C ARG A 347 0.38 -11.98 -7.75
N VAL A 348 -0.70 -11.45 -8.31
CA VAL A 348 -0.76 -10.09 -8.82
C VAL A 348 -1.93 -9.38 -8.16
N SER A 349 -1.73 -8.14 -7.73
CA SER A 349 -2.85 -7.31 -7.30
C SER A 349 -2.73 -5.88 -7.81
N TYR A 350 -3.89 -5.26 -7.94
CA TYR A 350 -4.03 -3.86 -8.25
C TYR A 350 -4.93 -3.19 -7.20
N ALA A 351 -4.54 -2.00 -6.74
CA ALA A 351 -5.37 -1.17 -5.88
C ALA A 351 -5.33 0.29 -6.32
N LEU A 352 -6.46 0.97 -6.14
CA LEU A 352 -6.53 2.43 -6.14
C LEU A 352 -6.52 2.91 -4.70
N VAL A 353 -5.74 3.96 -4.44
CA VAL A 353 -5.65 4.62 -3.15
C VAL A 353 -6.04 6.08 -3.33
N SER A 354 -6.99 6.55 -2.53
CA SER A 354 -7.32 7.96 -2.39
C SER A 354 -6.88 8.44 -1.02
N ARG A 355 -6.03 9.46 -0.99
CA ARG A 355 -5.50 10.06 0.22
C ARG A 355 -6.04 11.48 0.38
N SER A 356 -6.51 11.81 1.58
CA SER A 356 -6.91 13.18 1.91
C SER A 356 -5.70 14.12 1.90
N ARG A 357 -5.94 15.42 1.73
CA ARG A 357 -4.89 16.45 1.86
C ARG A 357 -4.01 16.25 3.10
N GLU A 358 -2.70 16.27 2.89
CA GLU A 358 -1.66 16.13 3.90
C GLU A 358 -1.18 17.48 4.46
N TYR A 359 -1.41 18.60 3.77
CA TYR A 359 -1.02 19.95 4.19
C TYR A 359 -2.06 21.01 3.81
N PHE A 360 -1.98 22.22 4.40
CA PHE A 360 -2.99 23.26 4.18
C PHE A 360 -2.95 23.90 2.79
N GLY A 361 -1.76 24.01 2.20
CA GLY A 361 -1.55 24.54 0.84
C GLY A 361 -1.91 23.55 -0.28
N GLN A 362 -2.27 22.30 0.05
CA GLN A 362 -2.57 21.28 -0.95
C GLN A 362 -3.92 21.55 -1.63
N PRO A 363 -3.99 21.67 -2.97
CA PRO A 363 -5.24 21.97 -3.67
C PRO A 363 -6.31 20.90 -3.45
N GLU A 364 -5.92 19.64 -3.59
CA GLU A 364 -6.81 18.47 -3.50
C GLU A 364 -6.10 17.27 -2.88
N GLY A 365 -6.86 16.20 -2.60
CA GLY A 365 -6.27 14.94 -2.16
C GLY A 365 -5.60 14.19 -3.31
N ASP A 366 -4.80 13.18 -2.98
CA ASP A 366 -4.07 12.40 -3.96
C ASP A 366 -4.81 11.13 -4.33
N VAL A 367 -4.69 10.69 -5.57
CA VAL A 367 -5.15 9.38 -6.04
C VAL A 367 -4.00 8.70 -6.78
N PHE A 368 -3.65 7.50 -6.38
CA PHE A 368 -2.58 6.73 -7.02
C PHE A 368 -2.92 5.25 -7.07
N GLY A 369 -2.34 4.56 -8.05
CA GLY A 369 -2.50 3.12 -8.19
C GLY A 369 -1.30 2.36 -7.61
N VAL A 370 -1.56 1.13 -7.18
CA VAL A 370 -0.58 0.22 -6.60
C VAL A 370 -0.63 -1.10 -7.35
N LEU A 371 0.50 -1.48 -7.94
CA LEU A 371 0.72 -2.80 -8.53
C LEU A 371 1.63 -3.61 -7.61
N ASN A 372 1.20 -4.84 -7.31
CA ASN A 372 1.96 -5.76 -6.49
C ASN A 372 2.14 -7.08 -7.23
N PHE A 373 3.37 -7.59 -7.22
CA PHE A 373 3.75 -8.88 -7.78
C PHE A 373 4.42 -9.71 -6.68
N GLY A 374 3.77 -10.79 -6.27
CA GLY A 374 4.27 -11.74 -5.28
C GLY A 374 4.68 -13.06 -5.92
N TYR A 375 5.75 -13.66 -5.41
CA TYR A 375 6.15 -15.03 -5.73
C TYR A 375 6.54 -15.79 -4.46
N ARG A 376 5.95 -16.98 -4.28
CA ARG A 376 6.22 -17.90 -3.17
C ARG A 376 7.09 -19.05 -3.67
N PHE A 377 8.16 -19.39 -2.95
CA PHE A 377 9.10 -20.45 -3.33
C PHE A 377 9.55 -21.31 -2.15
#